data_AF-A0A7V5WNP1-F1
#
_entry.id   AF-A0A7V5WNP1-F1
#
_cell.length_a   1.000
_cell.length_b   1.000
_cell.length_c   1.000
_cell.angle_alpha   90.00
_cell.angle_beta   90.00
_cell.angle_gamma   90.00
#
_symmetry.space_group_name_H-M   'P 1'
#
loop_
_entity.id
_entity.type
_entity.pdbx_description
1 polymer ?
#
loop_
_entity_poly.entity_id
_entity_poly.type
_entity_poly.pdbx_seq_one_letter_code
_entity_poly.pdbx_strand_id
1 'polypeptide(L)'
;MVDDDSNFYTITQDKQIARLSKFDSNGNELWQTAIEYGSAQALTSESNTIIIAGGLYESDDIYIAKYSTNGKKLWLQQFESLNPISVGDLITDTDGNIYLAGQSGNTDWNNSEIEDKDDIYILKYNSKGKEIWHKWLNTDLFYFARALAVDKHNNLYLAGDSGGKYFELTKYSIAFTKSMLIKYKQ
;
A
#
# COMPACT_ATOMS: atom_id res chain seq x y z
N MET A 1 1.71 8.81 -10.48
CA MET A 1 2.78 7.91 -10.99
C MET A 1 2.98 8.16 -12.48
N VAL A 2 4.12 7.79 -13.07
CA VAL A 2 4.44 8.00 -14.51
C VAL A 2 4.87 6.65 -15.12
N ASP A 3 4.45 6.33 -16.34
CA ASP A 3 4.91 5.15 -17.10
C ASP A 3 6.11 5.46 -18.01
N ASP A 4 6.66 4.42 -18.64
CA ASP A 4 7.84 4.53 -19.52
C ASP A 4 7.58 5.43 -20.75
N ASP A 5 6.32 5.59 -21.15
CA ASP A 5 5.88 6.47 -22.24
C ASP A 5 5.63 7.92 -21.77
N SER A 6 6.04 8.27 -20.53
CA SER A 6 5.81 9.58 -19.90
C SER A 6 4.34 9.96 -19.70
N ASN A 7 3.42 9.01 -19.80
CA ASN A 7 2.05 9.22 -19.38
C ASN A 7 1.98 9.14 -17.86
N PHE A 8 1.02 9.82 -17.25
CA PHE A 8 0.83 9.73 -15.81
C PHE A 8 -0.56 9.22 -15.45
N TYR A 9 -0.61 8.49 -14.34
CA TYR A 9 -1.85 7.98 -13.78
C TYR A 9 -2.16 8.67 -12.46
N THR A 10 -3.45 8.92 -12.26
CA THR A 10 -3.98 9.50 -11.03
C THR A 10 -5.11 8.64 -10.50
N ILE A 11 -5.19 8.58 -9.19
CA ILE A 11 -6.40 8.17 -8.47
C ILE A 11 -7.05 9.42 -7.92
N THR A 12 -8.36 9.57 -8.14
CA THR A 12 -9.16 10.67 -7.63
C THR A 12 -10.43 10.13 -7.00
N GLN A 13 -11.08 10.93 -6.17
CA GLN A 13 -12.33 10.55 -5.51
C GLN A 13 -13.30 11.72 -5.58
N ASP A 14 -14.54 11.43 -6.01
CA ASP A 14 -15.65 12.39 -5.93
C ASP A 14 -16.85 11.73 -5.23
N LYS A 15 -17.20 12.27 -4.05
CA LYS A 15 -18.25 11.82 -3.11
C LYS A 15 -18.20 10.34 -2.72
N GLN A 16 -18.47 9.45 -3.68
CA GLN A 16 -18.52 8.00 -3.50
C GLN A 16 -17.90 7.21 -4.67
N ILE A 17 -17.27 7.87 -5.64
CA ILE A 17 -16.67 7.17 -6.78
C ILE A 17 -15.19 7.53 -6.84
N ALA A 18 -14.34 6.57 -6.54
CA ALA A 18 -12.94 6.67 -6.91
C ALA A 18 -12.77 6.42 -8.42
N ARG A 19 -11.80 7.08 -9.04
CA ARG A 19 -11.48 6.95 -10.46
C ARG A 19 -10.00 6.73 -10.64
N LEU A 20 -9.66 5.82 -11.54
CA LEU A 20 -8.32 5.70 -12.10
C LEU A 20 -8.33 6.38 -13.48
N SER A 21 -7.45 7.33 -13.67
CA SER A 21 -7.32 8.09 -14.93
C SER A 21 -5.89 8.02 -15.46
N LYS A 22 -5.75 8.03 -16.78
CA LYS A 22 -4.48 8.13 -17.51
C LYS A 22 -4.46 9.43 -18.30
N PHE A 23 -3.34 10.14 -18.25
CA PHE A 23 -3.08 11.37 -18.98
C PHE A 23 -1.79 11.25 -19.77
N ASP A 24 -1.71 11.92 -20.91
CA ASP A 24 -0.44 12.08 -21.63
C ASP A 24 0.51 13.04 -20.90
N SER A 25 1.74 13.16 -21.39
CA SER A 25 2.76 14.06 -20.81
C SER A 25 2.39 15.55 -20.86
N ASN A 26 1.39 15.93 -21.65
CA ASN A 26 0.88 17.30 -21.76
C ASN A 26 -0.33 17.54 -20.83
N GLY A 27 -0.81 16.51 -20.13
CA GLY A 27 -1.96 16.57 -19.24
C GLY A 27 -3.31 16.35 -19.92
N ASN A 28 -3.36 15.86 -21.16
CA ASN A 28 -4.62 15.49 -21.80
C ASN A 28 -5.09 14.13 -21.29
N GLU A 29 -6.36 14.02 -20.91
CA GLU A 29 -6.95 12.74 -20.49
C GLU A 29 -7.00 11.76 -21.67
N LEU A 30 -6.35 10.61 -21.51
CA LEU A 30 -6.40 9.51 -22.47
C LEU A 30 -7.57 8.57 -22.18
N TRP A 31 -7.77 8.26 -20.90
CA TRP A 31 -8.92 7.48 -20.44
C TRP A 31 -9.14 7.66 -18.93
N GLN A 32 -10.35 7.35 -18.49
CA GLN A 32 -10.70 7.17 -17.08
C GLN A 32 -11.62 5.97 -16.90
N THR A 33 -11.54 5.34 -15.73
CA THR A 33 -12.44 4.26 -15.33
C THR A 33 -12.87 4.43 -13.88
N ALA A 34 -14.12 4.13 -13.59
CA ALA A 34 -14.64 4.14 -12.23
C ALA A 34 -14.13 2.92 -11.46
N ILE A 35 -13.81 3.14 -10.19
CA ILE A 35 -13.51 2.09 -9.22
C ILE A 35 -14.79 1.88 -8.42
N GLU A 36 -15.45 0.77 -8.70
CA GLU A 36 -16.83 0.51 -8.26
C GLU A 36 -16.98 0.30 -6.74
N TYR A 37 -15.88 0.22 -6.00
CA TYR A 37 -15.88 -0.41 -4.68
C TYR A 37 -15.46 0.49 -3.52
N GLY A 38 -15.05 1.74 -3.74
CA GLY A 38 -14.51 2.50 -2.60
C GLY A 38 -13.76 3.77 -2.91
N SER A 39 -12.92 4.14 -1.95
CA SER A 39 -11.84 5.10 -2.13
C SER A 39 -10.65 4.45 -2.85
N ALA A 40 -9.74 5.25 -3.39
CA ALA A 40 -8.42 4.81 -3.82
C ALA A 40 -7.41 5.74 -3.17
N GLN A 41 -6.42 5.17 -2.50
CA GLN A 41 -5.52 5.88 -1.60
C GLN A 41 -4.05 5.69 -1.98
N ALA A 42 -3.68 4.53 -2.54
CA ALA A 42 -2.33 4.24 -3.01
C ALA A 42 -2.35 3.67 -4.44
N LEU A 43 -1.28 3.92 -5.19
CA LEU A 43 -1.18 3.65 -6.62
C LEU A 43 0.28 3.39 -7.02
N THR A 44 0.53 2.30 -7.76
CA THR A 44 1.85 1.95 -8.34
C THR A 44 1.72 1.24 -9.69
N SER A 45 2.84 1.02 -10.38
CA SER A 45 2.91 0.26 -11.65
C SER A 45 3.84 -0.93 -11.53
N GLU A 46 3.56 -1.90 -12.41
CA GLU A 46 4.50 -2.96 -12.75
C GLU A 46 4.36 -3.24 -14.23
N SER A 47 5.37 -2.88 -15.03
CA SER A 47 5.38 -3.07 -16.48
C SER A 47 4.08 -2.53 -17.13
N ASN A 48 3.27 -3.40 -17.74
CA ASN A 48 2.02 -3.06 -18.42
C ASN A 48 0.79 -3.06 -17.49
N THR A 49 1.00 -2.89 -16.19
CA THR A 49 -0.08 -2.94 -15.20
C THR A 49 0.00 -1.81 -14.20
N ILE A 50 -1.17 -1.47 -13.68
CA ILE A 50 -1.41 -0.47 -12.67
C ILE A 50 -2.02 -1.20 -11.48
N ILE A 51 -1.55 -0.92 -10.28
CA ILE A 51 -2.06 -1.51 -9.04
C ILE A 51 -2.50 -0.37 -8.15
N ILE A 52 -3.71 -0.50 -7.61
CA ILE A 52 -4.29 0.45 -6.67
C ILE A 52 -4.70 -0.25 -5.38
N ALA A 53 -4.73 0.50 -4.30
CA ALA A 53 -5.31 0.08 -3.04
C ALA A 53 -6.15 1.21 -2.43
N GLY A 54 -7.18 0.83 -1.67
CA GLY A 54 -8.04 1.76 -0.95
C GLY A 54 -9.02 1.04 -0.02
N GLY A 55 -9.82 1.81 0.70
CA GLY A 55 -10.91 1.30 1.55
C GLY A 55 -12.24 1.22 0.80
N LEU A 56 -13.11 0.29 1.21
CA LEU A 56 -14.50 0.18 0.78
C LEU A 56 -15.38 1.21 1.53
N TYR A 57 -16.52 1.63 0.97
CA TYR A 57 -17.41 2.59 1.66
C TYR A 57 -18.40 1.93 2.62
N GLU A 58 -18.83 0.72 2.27
CA GLU A 58 -19.89 -0.01 2.99
C GLU A 58 -19.30 -0.96 4.05
N SER A 59 -17.98 -1.05 4.13
CA SER A 59 -17.24 -1.78 5.16
C SER A 59 -15.91 -1.08 5.39
N ASP A 60 -15.34 -1.23 6.59
CA ASP A 60 -13.99 -0.73 6.87
C ASP A 60 -12.92 -1.50 6.09
N ASP A 61 -13.27 -2.47 5.25
CA ASP A 61 -12.35 -3.33 4.51
C ASP A 61 -11.46 -2.56 3.53
N ILE A 62 -10.27 -3.10 3.27
CA ILE A 62 -9.40 -2.61 2.20
C ILE A 62 -9.41 -3.56 0.99
N TYR A 63 -8.93 -3.06 -0.14
CA TYR A 63 -8.73 -3.87 -1.34
C TYR A 63 -7.40 -3.57 -2.03
N ILE A 64 -6.94 -4.51 -2.84
CA ILE A 64 -5.95 -4.30 -3.91
C ILE A 64 -6.62 -4.65 -5.23
N ALA A 65 -6.49 -3.78 -6.23
CA ALA A 65 -6.96 -4.06 -7.58
C ALA A 65 -5.87 -3.81 -8.60
N LYS A 66 -5.80 -4.70 -9.61
CA LYS A 66 -4.84 -4.61 -10.70
C LYS A 66 -5.57 -4.36 -12.01
N TYR A 67 -5.04 -3.43 -12.79
CA TYR A 67 -5.55 -3.02 -14.09
C TYR A 67 -4.44 -3.12 -15.13
N SER A 68 -4.81 -3.33 -16.38
CA SER A 68 -3.90 -3.08 -17.51
C SER A 68 -3.70 -1.57 -17.71
N THR A 69 -2.62 -1.19 -18.38
CA THR A 69 -2.35 0.21 -18.78
C THR A 69 -3.41 0.82 -19.72
N ASN A 70 -4.31 0.00 -20.26
CA ASN A 70 -5.48 0.38 -21.06
C ASN A 70 -6.78 0.50 -20.24
N GLY A 71 -6.70 0.44 -18.90
CA GLY A 71 -7.86 0.65 -18.00
C GLY A 71 -8.74 -0.58 -17.78
N LYS A 72 -8.42 -1.75 -18.35
CA LYS A 72 -9.14 -3.00 -18.08
C LYS A 72 -8.77 -3.59 -16.72
N LYS A 73 -9.74 -3.83 -15.84
CA LYS A 73 -9.58 -4.57 -14.57
C LYS A 73 -9.12 -6.00 -14.85
N LEU A 74 -7.98 -6.39 -14.26
CA LEU A 74 -7.41 -7.73 -14.36
C LEU A 74 -7.86 -8.60 -13.18
N TRP A 75 -7.76 -8.07 -11.96
CA TRP A 75 -8.26 -8.72 -10.75
C TRP A 75 -8.47 -7.71 -9.62
N LEU A 76 -9.20 -8.14 -8.58
CA LEU A 76 -9.44 -7.40 -7.34
C LEU A 76 -9.44 -8.40 -6.17
N GLN A 77 -8.81 -8.02 -5.06
CA GLN A 77 -8.80 -8.75 -3.79
C GLN A 77 -9.29 -7.83 -2.66
N GLN A 78 -10.20 -8.33 -1.84
CA GLN A 78 -10.78 -7.63 -0.68
C GLN A 78 -10.30 -8.28 0.63
N PHE A 79 -10.24 -7.50 1.70
CA PHE A 79 -9.76 -7.95 3.00
C PHE A 79 -10.76 -7.57 4.11
N GLU A 80 -11.52 -8.56 4.57
CA GLU A 80 -12.68 -8.38 5.47
C GLU A 80 -12.36 -8.41 6.97
N SER A 81 -11.09 -8.63 7.36
CA SER A 81 -10.72 -8.99 8.75
C SER A 81 -9.60 -8.14 9.32
N LEU A 82 -9.27 -7.02 8.69
CA LEU A 82 -8.18 -6.15 9.14
C LEU A 82 -8.62 -4.98 10.03
N ASN A 83 -9.94 -4.70 10.05
CA ASN A 83 -10.51 -3.45 10.57
C ASN A 83 -9.57 -2.23 10.28
N PRO A 84 -9.14 -2.06 9.03
CA PRO A 84 -8.04 -1.17 8.69
C PRO A 84 -8.50 0.28 8.85
N ILE A 85 -7.70 1.08 9.55
CA ILE A 85 -7.98 2.50 9.73
C ILE A 85 -7.59 3.27 8.45
N SER A 86 -6.51 2.85 7.79
CA SER A 86 -6.06 3.51 6.56
C SER A 86 -5.20 2.62 5.66
N VAL A 87 -5.15 2.98 4.38
CA VAL A 87 -4.10 2.55 3.44
C VAL A 87 -3.00 3.61 3.42
N GLY A 88 -1.76 3.18 3.66
CA GLY A 88 -0.58 4.03 3.67
C GLY A 88 0.10 4.11 2.31
N ASP A 89 0.70 3.01 1.88
CA ASP A 89 1.46 2.94 0.62
C ASP A 89 1.42 1.55 -0.01
N LEU A 90 1.66 1.51 -1.32
CA LEU A 90 1.56 0.33 -2.17
C LEU A 90 2.72 0.33 -3.17
N ILE A 91 3.57 -0.70 -3.13
CA ILE A 91 4.73 -0.83 -4.03
C ILE A 91 4.87 -2.24 -4.58
N THR A 92 5.73 -2.39 -5.58
CA THR A 92 6.11 -3.68 -6.16
C THR A 92 7.59 -3.97 -6.00
N ASP A 93 7.95 -5.25 -5.84
CA ASP A 93 9.35 -5.70 -5.93
C ASP A 93 9.73 -6.12 -7.36
N THR A 94 10.99 -6.48 -7.57
CA THR A 94 11.48 -6.87 -8.91
C THR A 94 10.87 -8.15 -9.45
N ASP A 95 10.24 -8.95 -8.58
CA ASP A 95 9.58 -10.21 -8.94
C ASP A 95 8.08 -10.00 -9.22
N GLY A 96 7.61 -8.75 -9.15
CA GLY A 96 6.21 -8.40 -9.34
C GLY A 96 5.32 -8.68 -8.14
N ASN A 97 5.91 -8.95 -6.97
CA ASN A 97 5.13 -9.05 -5.75
C ASN A 97 4.72 -7.66 -5.28
N ILE A 98 3.54 -7.61 -4.69
CA ILE A 98 2.84 -6.41 -4.28
C ILE A 98 2.93 -6.32 -2.77
N TYR A 99 3.35 -5.16 -2.27
CA TYR A 99 3.42 -4.84 -0.86
C TYR A 99 2.46 -3.71 -0.57
N LEU A 100 1.58 -3.92 0.41
CA LEU A 100 0.67 -2.91 0.91
C LEU A 100 0.92 -2.74 2.40
N ALA A 101 0.96 -1.50 2.88
CA ALA A 101 0.99 -1.22 4.30
C ALA A 101 0.03 -0.10 4.66
N GLY A 102 -0.43 -0.15 5.91
CA GLY A 102 -1.33 0.85 6.47
C GLY A 102 -1.49 0.64 7.96
N GLN A 103 -2.47 1.33 8.53
CA GLN A 103 -2.79 1.22 9.94
C GLN A 103 -3.95 0.23 10.13
N SER A 104 -3.76 -0.76 11.00
CA SER A 104 -4.83 -1.65 11.44
C SER A 104 -5.55 -1.05 12.64
N GLY A 105 -6.84 -1.41 12.78
CA GLY A 105 -7.59 -1.18 13.99
C GLY A 105 -7.17 -2.13 15.11
N ASN A 106 -8.11 -2.43 16.01
CA ASN A 106 -7.85 -3.22 17.22
C ASN A 106 -8.06 -4.73 17.03
N THR A 107 -7.99 -5.25 15.80
CA THR A 107 -8.21 -6.68 15.52
C THR A 107 -7.16 -7.26 14.58
N ASP A 108 -6.81 -8.53 14.79
CA ASP A 108 -5.95 -9.31 13.90
C ASP A 108 -6.74 -10.00 12.77
N TRP A 109 -6.07 -10.76 11.90
CA TRP A 109 -6.70 -11.50 10.79
C TRP A 109 -7.84 -12.44 11.21
N ASN A 110 -7.81 -12.92 12.44
CA ASN A 110 -8.78 -13.87 12.96
C ASN A 110 -9.92 -13.16 13.73
N ASN A 111 -10.04 -11.84 13.57
CA ASN A 111 -10.95 -10.97 14.33
C ASN A 111 -10.75 -11.08 15.85
N SER A 112 -9.55 -11.42 16.31
CA SER A 112 -9.21 -11.40 17.72
C SER A 112 -8.79 -9.99 18.11
N GLU A 113 -9.26 -9.51 19.26
CA GLU A 113 -8.83 -8.21 19.78
C GLU A 113 -7.32 -8.22 20.04
N ILE A 114 -6.63 -7.21 19.51
CA ILE A 114 -5.22 -6.95 19.80
C ILE A 114 -5.18 -5.93 20.95
N GLU A 115 -4.51 -6.31 22.04
CA GLU A 115 -4.14 -5.37 23.11
C GLU A 115 -3.07 -4.41 22.58
N ASP A 116 -3.21 -3.12 22.90
CA ASP A 116 -2.52 -1.97 22.29
C ASP A 116 -3.00 -1.64 20.86
N LYS A 117 -3.70 -0.51 20.75
CA LYS A 117 -4.40 -0.04 19.54
C LYS A 117 -3.43 0.73 18.64
N ASP A 118 -3.71 0.70 17.33
CA ASP A 118 -2.98 1.42 16.26
C ASP A 118 -1.70 0.74 15.75
N ASP A 119 -1.78 -0.55 15.46
CA ASP A 119 -0.70 -1.30 14.84
C ASP A 119 -0.58 -1.04 13.33
N ILE A 120 0.58 -1.39 12.77
CA ILE A 120 0.79 -1.38 11.32
C ILE A 120 0.53 -2.78 10.76
N TYR A 121 -0.27 -2.88 9.70
CA TYR A 121 -0.33 -4.10 8.89
C TYR A 121 0.60 -3.97 7.67
N ILE A 122 1.18 -5.11 7.26
CA ILE A 122 1.89 -5.27 6.00
C ILE A 122 1.39 -6.53 5.32
N LEU A 123 0.95 -6.39 4.07
CA LEU A 123 0.53 -7.49 3.21
C LEU A 123 1.56 -7.70 2.10
N LYS A 124 1.85 -8.97 1.77
CA LYS A 124 2.59 -9.34 0.55
C LYS A 124 1.75 -10.28 -0.30
N TYR A 125 1.51 -9.88 -1.54
CA TYR A 125 0.78 -10.64 -2.55
C TYR A 125 1.67 -10.90 -3.75
N ASN A 126 1.46 -12.00 -4.47
CA ASN A 126 2.12 -12.19 -5.74
C ASN A 126 1.41 -11.40 -6.87
N SER A 127 2.03 -11.33 -8.04
CA SER A 127 1.51 -10.61 -9.21
C SER A 127 0.14 -11.10 -9.71
N LYS A 128 -0.29 -12.31 -9.30
CA LYS A 128 -1.59 -12.92 -9.60
C LYS A 128 -2.65 -12.66 -8.52
N GLY A 129 -2.34 -11.87 -7.50
CA GLY A 129 -3.26 -11.54 -6.43
C GLY A 129 -3.48 -12.69 -5.43
N LYS A 130 -2.53 -13.62 -5.29
CA LYS A 130 -2.54 -14.60 -4.19
C LYS A 130 -1.66 -14.11 -3.06
N GLU A 131 -2.16 -14.19 -1.84
CA GLU A 131 -1.38 -13.89 -0.64
C GLU A 131 -0.14 -14.79 -0.54
N ILE A 132 0.99 -14.16 -0.20
CA ILE A 132 2.22 -14.85 0.18
C ILE A 132 2.34 -14.85 1.70
N TRP A 133 2.18 -13.69 2.33
CA TRP A 133 2.15 -13.54 3.79
C TRP A 133 1.54 -12.19 4.17
N HIS A 134 1.16 -12.05 5.44
CA HIS A 134 0.83 -10.79 6.10
C HIS A 134 1.56 -10.69 7.45
N LYS A 135 1.69 -9.48 8.00
CA LYS A 135 2.31 -9.21 9.30
C LYS A 135 1.63 -8.03 10.01
N TRP A 136 1.50 -8.13 11.33
CA TRP A 136 1.30 -6.98 12.21
C TRP A 136 2.64 -6.58 12.79
N LEU A 137 2.93 -5.29 12.75
CA LEU A 137 4.00 -4.69 13.51
C LEU A 137 3.35 -4.03 14.71
N ASN A 138 3.27 -4.79 15.80
CA ASN A 138 2.94 -4.23 17.09
C ASN A 138 4.15 -3.46 17.59
N THR A 139 4.04 -2.13 17.53
CA THR A 139 5.14 -1.26 17.86
C THR A 139 4.64 0.03 18.47
N ASP A 140 5.13 0.30 19.69
CA ASP A 140 4.98 1.61 20.34
C ASP A 140 5.60 2.76 19.53
N LEU A 141 6.34 2.44 18.46
CA LEU A 141 7.11 3.38 17.66
C LEU A 141 6.30 4.01 16.53
N PHE A 142 5.23 3.39 16.01
CA PHE A 142 4.53 3.92 14.84
C PHE A 142 3.04 3.63 14.86
N TYR A 143 2.25 4.65 14.58
CA TYR A 143 0.79 4.53 14.42
C TYR A 143 0.35 4.57 12.95
N PHE A 144 1.22 5.02 12.04
CA PHE A 144 0.89 5.13 10.61
C PHE A 144 2.05 4.64 9.76
N ALA A 145 1.82 3.63 8.91
CA ALA A 145 2.70 3.37 7.77
C ALA A 145 2.41 4.41 6.67
N ARG A 146 3.42 5.18 6.26
CA ARG A 146 3.28 6.29 5.29
C ARG A 146 3.93 5.99 3.95
N ALA A 147 5.04 5.26 3.97
CA ALA A 147 5.80 4.97 2.76
C ALA A 147 6.48 3.61 2.87
N LEU A 148 6.56 2.94 1.72
CA LEU A 148 7.31 1.72 1.54
C LEU A 148 8.41 1.95 0.50
N ALA A 149 9.49 1.18 0.60
CA ALA A 149 10.47 1.04 -0.47
C ALA A 149 10.98 -0.39 -0.52
N VAL A 150 11.37 -0.86 -1.70
CA VAL A 150 12.06 -2.15 -1.88
C VAL A 150 13.39 -1.91 -2.57
N ASP A 151 14.48 -2.54 -2.08
CA ASP A 151 15.75 -2.51 -2.81
C ASP A 151 15.85 -3.61 -3.88
N LYS A 152 16.93 -3.54 -4.69
CA LYS A 152 17.22 -4.55 -5.74
C LYS A 152 17.40 -5.99 -5.25
N HIS A 153 17.45 -6.24 -3.95
CA HIS A 153 17.52 -7.57 -3.35
C HIS A 153 16.21 -7.95 -2.65
N ASN A 154 15.12 -7.24 -2.95
CA ASN A 154 13.79 -7.44 -2.41
C ASN A 154 13.69 -7.28 -0.88
N ASN A 155 14.57 -6.47 -0.28
CA ASN A 155 14.38 -6.05 1.10
C ASN A 155 13.34 -4.93 1.15
N LEU A 156 12.28 -5.14 1.93
CA LEU A 156 11.22 -4.16 2.18
C LEU A 156 11.63 -3.21 3.30
N TYR A 157 11.37 -1.93 3.11
CA TYR A 157 11.57 -0.83 4.05
C TYR A 157 10.26 -0.09 4.27
N LEU A 158 10.03 0.36 5.50
CA LEU A 158 8.81 1.07 5.90
C LEU A 158 9.19 2.34 6.66
N ALA A 159 8.49 3.44 6.37
CA ALA A 159 8.54 4.69 7.11
C ALA A 159 7.15 5.11 7.57
N GLY A 160 7.07 5.77 8.73
CA GLY A 160 5.81 6.08 9.40
C GLY A 160 5.90 7.14 10.48
N ASP A 161 4.75 7.51 11.05
CA ASP A 161 4.64 8.52 12.11
C ASP A 161 4.64 7.86 13.50
N SER A 162 5.50 8.34 14.41
CA SER A 162 5.55 7.96 15.83
C SER A 162 4.81 8.99 16.70
N GLY A 163 3.82 8.60 17.51
CA GLY A 163 2.94 9.58 18.18
C GLY A 163 3.51 10.33 19.39
N GLY A 164 4.78 10.18 19.76
CA GLY A 164 5.43 11.15 20.65
C GLY A 164 6.59 10.63 21.50
N LYS A 165 7.72 11.33 21.37
CA LYS A 165 8.93 11.34 22.23
C LYS A 165 9.73 10.03 22.37
N TYR A 166 10.99 10.15 21.96
CA TYR A 166 12.20 9.40 22.37
C TYR A 166 12.67 8.20 21.52
N PHE A 167 13.67 8.54 20.69
CA PHE A 167 15.00 7.91 20.50
C PHE A 167 15.24 6.57 19.76
N GLU A 168 16.38 6.64 19.05
CA GLU A 168 17.43 5.66 18.75
C GLU A 168 17.07 4.28 18.16
N LEU A 169 17.25 4.21 16.84
CA LEU A 169 17.56 3.01 16.07
C LEU A 169 18.60 2.10 16.76
N THR A 170 18.17 0.89 17.11
CA THR A 170 19.09 -0.25 17.12
C THR A 170 19.42 -0.57 15.67
N LYS A 171 20.64 -0.21 15.30
CA LYS A 171 21.15 -0.42 13.96
C LYS A 171 22.07 -1.64 13.94
N TYR A 172 21.73 -2.63 13.12
CA TYR A 172 22.78 -3.34 12.39
C TYR A 172 23.29 -2.37 11.29
N SER A 173 24.57 -1.99 11.36
CA SER A 173 25.37 -0.95 10.65
C SER A 173 24.90 -0.47 9.25
N ILE A 174 25.13 0.76 8.74
CA ILE A 174 26.29 1.71 8.82
C ILE A 174 25.87 3.19 8.97
N ALA A 175 26.64 3.92 9.77
CA ALA A 175 26.26 4.93 10.76
C ALA A 175 26.11 6.39 10.29
N PHE A 176 25.40 7.14 11.15
CA PHE A 176 25.29 8.59 11.29
C PHE A 176 24.42 9.36 10.29
N THR A 177 23.08 9.28 10.46
CA THR A 177 22.14 10.41 10.69
C THR A 177 20.68 9.94 10.55
N LYS A 178 19.74 10.76 11.02
CA LYS A 178 18.40 10.43 11.53
C LYS A 178 17.37 10.02 10.47
N SER A 179 17.28 8.74 10.11
CA SER A 179 16.15 8.09 9.43
C SER A 179 16.25 6.56 9.59
N MET A 180 15.13 5.86 9.78
CA MET A 180 15.11 4.40 10.04
C MET A 180 14.71 3.57 8.83
N LEU A 181 15.35 2.40 8.75
CA LEU A 181 15.32 1.41 7.68
C LEU A 181 15.11 0.03 8.36
N ILE A 182 13.95 -0.61 8.20
CA ILE A 182 13.72 -1.98 8.72
C ILE A 182 14.04 -2.96 7.58
N LYS A 183 14.92 -3.94 7.80
CA LYS A 183 15.24 -5.00 6.82
C LYS A 183 14.80 -6.36 7.36
N TYR A 184 13.93 -7.07 6.63
CA TYR A 184 13.61 -8.46 6.93
C TYR A 184 14.63 -9.39 6.24
N LYS A 185 15.23 -10.32 6.98
CA LYS A 185 15.98 -11.44 6.39
C LYS A 185 15.05 -12.65 6.32
N GLN A 186 15.12 -13.38 5.20
CA GLN A 186 14.63 -14.75 5.11
C GLN A 186 15.43 -15.65 6.05
#